data_AF-L8WPV3-F1
#
_entry.id   AF-L8WPV3-F1
#
_cell.length_a   1.000
_cell.length_b   1.000
_cell.length_c   1.000
_cell.angle_alpha   90.00
_cell.angle_beta   90.00
_cell.angle_gamma   90.00
#
_symmetry.space_group_name_H-M   'P 1'
#
loop_
_entity.id
_entity.type
_entity.pdbx_description
1 polymer ?
#
loop_
_entity_poly.entity_id
_entity_poly.type
_entity_poly.pdbx_seq_one_letter_code
_entity_poly.pdbx_strand_id
1 'polypeptide(L)'
;MVYTTVIQYYIYKKGPCGKFASKCDDPAPLNVWLQAPSYVIIGLSEIFASITGLEYAFTKAPERMKSVVTSIFLFMSALASAIEFGLVGVSTDPYLMWMYAGVAITSFLAGIAFWFTFRSLDAEEDALNTIGATGRSGFKDEKWANAYYSSVDRIYLALVPIYTRCWDAGVRTRTPPNTLRLYSCTKAATG
;
A
#
# COMPACT_ATOMS: atom_id res chain seq x y z
N MET A 1 -6.44 4.88 8.33
CA MET A 1 -7.42 5.82 7.73
C MET A 1 -8.28 6.59 8.74
N VAL A 2 -8.57 6.05 9.93
CA VAL A 2 -9.34 6.78 10.97
C VAL A 2 -8.68 8.11 11.36
N TYR A 3 -7.37 8.10 11.65
CA TYR A 3 -6.62 9.32 12.01
C TYR A 3 -6.70 10.41 10.92
N THR A 4 -6.53 10.03 9.64
CA THR A 4 -6.68 10.93 8.49
C THR A 4 -8.09 11.52 8.40
N THR A 5 -9.12 10.74 8.70
CA THR A 5 -10.52 11.20 8.72
C THR A 5 -10.73 12.27 9.80
N VAL A 6 -10.15 12.07 10.98
CA VAL A 6 -10.22 13.03 12.09
C VAL A 6 -9.51 14.34 11.74
N ILE A 7 -8.33 14.27 11.13
CA ILE A 7 -7.63 15.47 10.65
C ILE A 7 -8.45 16.19 9.58
N GLN A 8 -8.97 15.47 8.59
CA GLN A 8 -9.79 16.05 7.53
C GLN A 8 -11.03 16.76 8.09
N TYR A 9 -11.65 16.19 9.13
CA TYR A 9 -12.73 16.84 9.86
C TYR A 9 -12.30 18.17 10.51
N TYR A 10 -11.12 18.21 11.15
CA TYR A 10 -10.59 19.43 11.74
C TYR A 10 -10.20 20.49 10.69
N ILE A 11 -9.72 20.07 9.51
CA ILE A 11 -9.45 20.96 8.37
C ILE A 11 -10.74 21.65 7.93
N TYR A 12 -11.81 20.90 7.71
CA TYR A 12 -13.10 21.47 7.30
C TYR A 12 -13.79 22.30 8.40
N LYS A 13 -13.50 22.05 9.68
CA LYS A 13 -14.09 22.81 10.79
C LYS A 13 -13.36 24.13 11.08
N LYS A 14 -12.03 24.16 10.91
CA LYS A 14 -11.19 25.33 11.23
C LYS A 14 -10.81 26.18 10.01
N GLY A 15 -10.98 25.65 8.80
CA GLY A 15 -10.72 26.40 7.58
C GLY A 15 -11.76 27.50 7.33
N PRO A 16 -11.35 28.68 6.81
CA PRO A 16 -12.26 29.79 6.53
C PRO A 16 -13.34 29.44 5.49
N CYS A 17 -13.10 28.40 4.68
CA CYS A 17 -13.96 27.98 3.57
C CYS A 17 -14.73 26.67 3.81
N GLY A 18 -14.75 26.20 5.05
CA GLY A 18 -15.60 25.11 5.50
C GLY A 18 -15.41 23.83 4.68
N LYS A 19 -16.50 23.34 4.08
CA LYS A 19 -16.53 22.07 3.33
C LYS A 19 -15.96 22.14 1.90
N PHE A 20 -15.64 23.33 1.39
CA PHE A 20 -15.12 23.54 0.03
C PHE A 20 -13.71 24.12 0.10
N ALA A 21 -12.78 23.37 0.70
CA ALA A 21 -11.40 23.79 0.89
C ALA A 21 -10.69 24.13 -0.44
N SER A 22 -11.07 23.49 -1.55
CA SER A 22 -10.49 23.74 -2.88
C SER A 22 -10.93 25.06 -3.55
N LYS A 23 -11.93 25.78 -3.03
CA LYS A 23 -12.49 26.99 -3.68
C LYS A 23 -11.96 28.31 -3.12
N CYS A 24 -11.13 28.27 -2.08
CA CYS A 24 -10.59 29.46 -1.44
C CYS A 24 -9.08 29.47 -1.42
N ASP A 25 -8.52 30.68 -1.57
CA ASP A 25 -7.08 30.92 -1.51
C ASP A 25 -6.53 30.93 -0.06
N ASP A 26 -7.39 31.15 0.94
CA ASP A 26 -6.95 31.21 2.34
C ASP A 26 -6.79 29.80 2.95
N PRO A 27 -5.57 29.38 3.30
CA PRO A 27 -5.33 28.06 3.86
C PRO A 27 -5.85 27.97 5.30
N ALA A 28 -6.25 26.77 5.72
CA ALA A 28 -6.58 26.52 7.11
C ALA A 28 -5.33 26.73 8.01
N PRO A 29 -5.47 27.37 9.20
CA PRO A 29 -4.36 27.60 10.13
C PRO A 29 -4.01 26.31 10.89
N LEU A 30 -3.56 25.29 10.16
CA LEU A 30 -3.16 23.99 10.68
C LEU A 30 -1.73 23.68 10.25
N ASN A 31 -0.99 23.08 11.18
CA ASN A 31 0.37 22.67 10.91
C ASN A 31 0.38 21.43 10.01
N VAL A 32 1.12 21.47 8.89
CA VAL A 32 1.29 20.37 7.94
C VAL A 32 1.84 19.10 8.61
N TRP A 33 2.64 19.24 9.67
CA TRP A 33 3.20 18.13 10.43
C TRP A 33 2.14 17.23 11.08
N LEU A 34 0.89 17.70 11.27
CA LEU A 34 -0.19 16.83 11.75
C LEU A 34 -0.50 15.67 10.79
N GLN A 35 -0.19 15.80 9.50
CA GLN A 35 -0.41 14.74 8.52
C GLN A 35 0.70 13.67 8.56
N ALA A 36 1.91 14.00 9.04
CA ALA A 36 3.04 13.08 9.05
C ALA A 36 2.75 11.73 9.75
N PRO A 37 2.06 11.68 10.92
CA PRO A 37 1.73 10.42 11.58
C PRO A 37 0.87 9.47 10.73
N SER A 38 0.00 9.98 9.84
CA SER A 38 -0.76 9.08 8.96
C SER A 38 0.15 8.30 8.01
N TYR A 39 1.15 8.95 7.43
CA TYR A 39 2.08 8.28 6.51
C TYR A 39 2.98 7.27 7.23
N VAL A 40 3.41 7.59 8.46
CA VAL A 40 4.23 6.67 9.27
C VAL A 40 3.47 5.39 9.60
N ILE A 41 2.22 5.50 10.06
CA ILE A 41 1.41 4.34 10.45
C ILE A 41 1.09 3.47 9.22
N ILE A 42 0.79 4.09 8.07
CA ILE A 42 0.51 3.35 6.84
C ILE A 42 1.76 2.57 6.39
N GLY A 43 2.92 3.24 6.32
CA GLY A 43 4.16 2.58 5.91
C GLY A 43 4.56 1.43 6.83
N LEU A 44 4.39 1.59 8.15
CA LEU A 44 4.62 0.50 9.10
C LEU A 44 3.68 -0.68 8.84
N SER A 45 2.39 -0.43 8.63
CA SER A 45 1.42 -1.50 8.36
C SER A 45 1.70 -2.25 7.06
N GLU A 46 2.19 -1.54 6.04
CA GLU A 46 2.52 -2.12 4.73
C GLU A 46 3.73 -3.04 4.82
N ILE A 47 4.77 -2.66 5.55
CA ILE A 47 5.97 -3.49 5.75
C ILE A 47 5.61 -4.78 6.49
N PHE A 48 4.85 -4.67 7.58
CA PHE A 48 4.44 -5.86 8.34
C PHE A 48 3.57 -6.79 7.50
N ALA A 49 2.58 -6.26 6.77
CA ALA A 49 1.69 -7.10 5.97
C ALA A 49 2.39 -7.75 4.77
N SER A 50 3.25 -7.02 4.06
CA SER A 50 3.90 -7.52 2.85
C SER A 50 4.99 -8.54 3.13
N ILE A 51 5.91 -8.27 4.07
CA ILE A 51 7.03 -9.17 4.36
C ILE A 51 6.52 -10.47 4.98
N THR A 52 5.70 -10.37 6.03
CA THR A 52 5.19 -11.57 6.73
C THR A 52 4.27 -12.39 5.84
N GLY A 53 3.46 -11.75 5.00
CA GLY A 53 2.56 -12.44 4.07
C GLY A 53 3.32 -13.23 3.00
N LEU A 54 4.38 -12.66 2.42
CA LEU A 54 5.22 -13.35 1.45
C LEU A 54 6.04 -14.48 2.08
N GLU A 55 6.61 -14.26 3.26
CA GLU A 55 7.35 -15.30 3.99
C GLU A 55 6.45 -16.48 4.37
N TYR A 56 5.25 -16.20 4.89
CA TYR A 56 4.25 -17.22 5.18
C TYR A 56 3.81 -17.96 3.92
N ALA A 57 3.54 -17.24 2.82
CA ALA A 57 3.13 -17.88 1.58
C ALA A 57 4.23 -18.75 0.97
N PHE A 58 5.51 -18.37 1.09
CA PHE A 58 6.64 -19.17 0.59
C PHE A 58 6.93 -20.41 1.43
N THR A 59 6.69 -20.36 2.75
CA THR A 59 6.89 -21.54 3.61
C THR A 59 5.82 -22.61 3.38
N LYS A 60 4.62 -22.22 2.94
CA LYS A 60 3.52 -23.14 2.62
C LYS A 60 3.46 -23.56 1.14
N ALA A 61 4.09 -22.82 0.23
CA ALA A 61 4.05 -23.10 -1.20
C ALA A 61 4.98 -24.26 -1.61
N PRO A 62 4.59 -25.12 -2.57
CA PRO A 62 5.48 -26.11 -3.13
C PRO A 62 6.62 -25.44 -3.92
N GLU A 63 7.83 -26.02 -3.87
CA GLU A 63 9.07 -25.43 -4.40
C GLU A 63 8.97 -24.85 -5.82
N ARG A 64 8.27 -25.53 -6.73
CA ARG A 64 8.14 -25.12 -8.14
C ARG A 64 7.08 -24.04 -8.40
N MET A 65 6.29 -23.63 -7.39
CA MET A 65 5.21 -22.64 -7.54
C MET A 65 5.47 -21.33 -6.82
N LYS A 66 6.67 -21.13 -6.25
CA LYS A 66 7.03 -19.87 -5.58
C LYS A 66 6.82 -18.65 -6.49
N SER A 67 7.17 -18.75 -7.79
CA SER A 67 6.94 -17.63 -8.74
C SER A 67 5.46 -17.33 -9.01
N VAL A 68 4.58 -18.34 -8.92
CA VAL A 68 3.13 -18.18 -9.11
C VAL A 68 2.53 -17.43 -7.91
N VAL A 69 3.01 -17.70 -6.70
CA VAL A 69 2.57 -16.97 -5.49
C VAL A 69 2.96 -15.49 -5.60
N THR A 70 4.19 -15.19 -6.01
CA THR A 70 4.63 -13.80 -6.22
C THR A 70 3.84 -13.09 -7.31
N SER A 71 3.51 -13.77 -8.42
CA SER A 71 2.74 -13.16 -9.50
C SER A 71 1.30 -12.85 -9.10
N ILE A 72 0.67 -13.72 -8.30
CA ILE A 72 -0.66 -13.45 -7.73
C ILE A 72 -0.60 -12.26 -6.78
N PHE A 73 0.45 -12.14 -5.96
CA PHE A 73 0.65 -10.98 -5.08
C PHE A 73 0.72 -9.67 -5.88
N LEU A 74 1.54 -9.62 -6.93
CA LEU A 74 1.65 -8.45 -7.81
C LEU A 74 0.36 -8.15 -8.58
N PHE A 75 -0.38 -9.19 -8.98
CA PHE A 75 -1.67 -9.04 -9.63
C PHE A 75 -2.71 -8.40 -8.71
N MET A 76 -2.74 -8.78 -7.43
CA MET A 76 -3.61 -8.16 -6.43
C MET A 76 -3.25 -6.68 -6.20
N SER A 77 -1.96 -6.34 -6.20
CA SER A 77 -1.53 -4.94 -6.15
C SER A 77 -1.97 -4.14 -7.38
N ALA A 78 -1.89 -4.73 -8.57
CA ALA A 78 -2.36 -4.09 -9.80
C ALA A 78 -3.89 -3.86 -9.78
N LEU A 79 -4.65 -4.82 -9.26
CA LEU A 79 -6.11 -4.66 -9.06
C LEU A 79 -6.42 -3.55 -8.06
N ALA A 80 -5.67 -3.45 -6.96
CA ALA A 80 -5.82 -2.37 -6.00
C ALA A 80 -5.61 -0.99 -6.65
N SER A 81 -4.53 -0.81 -7.42
CA SER A 81 -4.28 0.43 -8.17
C SER A 81 -5.38 0.73 -9.20
N ALA A 82 -5.94 -0.29 -9.86
CA ALA A 82 -7.04 -0.09 -10.81
C ALA A 82 -8.32 0.40 -10.12
N ILE A 83 -8.62 -0.11 -8.93
CA ILE A 83 -9.74 0.34 -8.11
C ILE A 83 -9.51 1.78 -7.65
N GLU A 84 -8.29 2.11 -7.20
CA GLU A 84 -7.92 3.48 -6.81
C GLU A 84 -8.12 4.48 -7.94
N PHE A 85 -7.78 4.12 -9.17
CA PHE A 85 -8.02 4.97 -10.34
C PHE A 85 -9.52 5.26 -10.56
N GLY A 86 -10.38 4.27 -10.33
CA GLY A 86 -11.83 4.46 -10.37
C GLY A 86 -12.37 5.39 -9.29
N LEU A 87 -11.71 5.46 -8.13
CA LEU A 87 -12.09 6.31 -6.99
C LEU A 87 -11.61 7.76 -7.10
N VAL A 88 -10.79 8.10 -8.11
CA VAL A 88 -10.28 9.47 -8.31
C VAL A 88 -11.43 10.48 -8.47
N GLY A 89 -12.49 10.13 -9.20
CA GLY A 89 -13.62 11.05 -9.42
C GLY A 89 -14.39 11.42 -8.15
N VAL A 90 -14.34 10.55 -7.14
CA VAL A 90 -15.02 10.74 -5.86
C VAL A 90 -14.15 11.52 -4.86
N SER A 91 -12.87 11.71 -5.17
CA SER A 91 -11.89 12.43 -4.33
C SER A 91 -12.04 13.96 -4.42
N THR A 92 -13.26 14.45 -4.55
CA THR A 92 -13.59 15.88 -4.61
C THR A 92 -14.17 16.36 -3.28
N ASP A 93 -13.94 17.63 -2.93
CA ASP A 93 -14.60 18.25 -1.77
C ASP A 93 -16.13 18.26 -1.99
N PRO A 94 -16.97 17.89 -1.00
CA PRO A 94 -16.71 17.52 0.39
C PRO A 94 -16.67 16.00 0.67
N TYR A 95 -16.65 15.16 -0.37
CA TYR A 95 -16.79 13.70 -0.27
C TYR A 95 -15.53 12.99 0.27
N LEU A 96 -14.39 13.70 0.34
CA LEU A 96 -13.11 13.16 0.77
C LEU A 96 -13.14 12.53 2.17
N MET A 97 -13.87 13.14 3.12
CA MET A 97 -14.02 12.60 4.48
C MET A 97 -14.75 11.25 4.47
N TRP A 98 -15.81 11.13 3.68
CA TRP A 98 -16.60 9.90 3.57
C TRP A 98 -15.83 8.77 2.92
N MET A 99 -14.90 9.08 2.02
CA MET A 99 -14.00 8.07 1.45
C MET A 99 -13.03 7.51 2.47
N TYR A 100 -12.37 8.37 3.25
CA TYR A 100 -11.46 7.89 4.29
C TYR A 100 -12.20 7.12 5.39
N ALA A 101 -13.40 7.55 5.75
CA ALA A 101 -14.26 6.83 6.69
C ALA A 101 -14.71 5.48 6.12
N GLY A 102 -15.13 5.44 4.85
CA GLY A 102 -15.52 4.22 4.15
C GLY A 102 -14.41 3.19 4.15
N VAL A 103 -13.22 3.56 3.66
CA VAL A 103 -12.05 2.67 3.64
C VAL A 103 -11.68 2.18 5.04
N ALA A 104 -11.76 3.04 6.06
CA ALA A 104 -11.50 2.63 7.45
C ALA A 104 -12.46 1.53 7.93
N ILE A 105 -13.75 1.67 7.63
CA ILE A 105 -14.77 0.68 8.00
C ILE A 105 -14.57 -0.62 7.23
N THR A 106 -14.38 -0.55 5.91
CA THR A 106 -14.20 -1.74 5.07
C THR A 106 -12.95 -2.53 5.46
N SER A 107 -11.83 -1.86 5.74
CA SER A 107 -10.60 -2.52 6.21
C SER A 107 -10.78 -3.18 7.58
N PHE A 108 -11.53 -2.55 8.49
CA PHE A 108 -11.81 -3.13 9.80
C PHE A 108 -12.69 -4.39 9.68
N LEU A 109 -13.74 -4.34 8.87
CA LEU A 109 -14.59 -5.50 8.58
C LEU A 109 -13.82 -6.61 7.87
N ALA A 110 -12.95 -6.27 6.92
CA ALA A 110 -12.09 -7.24 6.23
C ALA A 110 -11.14 -7.94 7.21
N GLY A 111 -10.53 -7.20 8.15
CA GLY A 111 -9.68 -7.77 9.19
C GLY A 111 -10.45 -8.71 10.13
N ILE A 112 -11.67 -8.34 10.52
CA ILE A 112 -12.55 -9.20 11.33
C ILE A 112 -12.92 -10.48 10.56
N ALA A 113 -13.34 -10.33 9.30
CA ALA A 113 -13.71 -11.46 8.46
C ALA A 113 -12.52 -12.42 8.22
N PHE A 114 -11.33 -11.86 8.01
CA PHE A 114 -10.08 -12.62 7.90
C PHE A 114 -9.85 -13.44 9.17
N TRP A 115 -9.89 -12.80 10.34
CA TRP A 115 -9.70 -13.51 11.61
C TRP A 115 -10.71 -14.64 11.81
N PHE A 116 -12.00 -14.41 11.55
CA PHE A 116 -13.02 -15.46 11.69
C PHE A 116 -12.84 -16.63 10.72
N THR A 117 -12.37 -16.36 9.50
CA THR A 117 -12.18 -17.39 8.46
C THR A 117 -10.93 -18.23 8.73
N PHE A 118 -9.84 -17.60 9.19
CA PHE A 118 -8.54 -18.26 9.33
C PHE A 118 -8.27 -18.80 10.74
N ARG A 119 -9.04 -18.43 11.77
CA ARG A 119 -8.84 -18.95 13.14
C ARG A 119 -8.84 -20.48 13.25
N SER A 120 -9.57 -21.19 12.40
CA SER A 120 -9.59 -22.66 12.41
C SER A 120 -8.35 -23.24 11.74
N LEU A 121 -7.85 -22.56 10.70
CA LEU A 121 -6.65 -22.95 9.97
C LEU A 121 -5.39 -22.72 10.81
N ASP A 122 -5.34 -21.62 11.56
CA ASP A 122 -4.27 -21.31 12.50
C ASP A 122 -4.20 -22.36 13.64
N ALA A 123 -5.34 -22.89 14.09
CA ALA A 123 -5.38 -23.92 15.13
C ALA A 123 -4.85 -25.29 14.67
N GLU A 124 -4.95 -25.58 13.38
CA GLU A 124 -4.48 -26.83 12.77
C GLU A 124 -3.06 -26.71 12.19
N GLU A 125 -2.46 -25.51 12.25
CA GLU A 125 -1.20 -25.21 11.57
C GLU A 125 -0.04 -26.06 12.07
N ASP A 126 0.11 -26.21 13.39
CA ASP A 126 1.17 -26.99 14.03
C ASP A 126 1.10 -28.47 13.61
N ALA A 127 -0.11 -29.03 13.55
CA ALA A 127 -0.32 -30.40 13.10
C ALA A 127 0.07 -30.57 11.64
N LEU A 128 -0.35 -29.66 10.76
CA LEU A 128 -0.05 -29.71 9.32
C LEU A 128 1.45 -29.50 9.03
N ASN A 129 2.14 -28.67 9.81
CA ASN A 129 3.57 -28.46 9.69
C ASN A 129 4.37 -29.74 10.04
N THR A 130 3.89 -30.58 10.96
CA THR A 130 4.56 -31.85 11.29
C THR A 130 4.38 -32.94 10.24
N ILE A 131 3.25 -32.96 9.51
CA ILE A 131 2.97 -33.95 8.46
C ILE A 131 3.85 -33.73 7.22
N GLY A 132 4.30 -32.49 6.98
CA GLY A 132 5.22 -32.13 5.89
C GLY A 132 6.71 -32.44 6.13
N ALA A 133 7.09 -32.89 7.35
CA ALA A 133 8.48 -33.11 7.74
C ALA A 133 9.14 -34.34 7.09
N THR A 134 8.34 -35.32 6.62
CA THR A 134 8.82 -36.32 5.66
C THR A 134 8.97 -35.67 4.29
N GLY A 135 10.19 -35.24 4.00
CA GLY A 135 10.58 -34.39 2.89
C GLY A 135 9.74 -34.57 1.62
N ARG A 136 9.12 -33.47 1.19
CA ARG A 136 8.84 -33.28 -0.24
C ARG A 136 10.21 -33.30 -0.92
N SER A 137 10.48 -34.34 -1.71
CA SER A 137 11.72 -34.44 -2.48
C SER A 137 11.82 -33.24 -3.43
N GLY A 138 12.56 -32.22 -3.01
CA GLY A 138 12.95 -31.11 -3.87
C GLY A 138 13.80 -31.63 -5.03
N PHE A 139 13.48 -31.17 -6.24
CA PHE A 139 14.20 -31.55 -7.45
C PHE A 139 15.49 -30.71 -7.56
N LYS A 140 16.56 -31.27 -8.16
CA LYS A 140 17.97 -30.78 -8.10
C LYS A 140 18.24 -29.36 -8.67
N ASP A 141 17.25 -28.61 -9.11
CA ASP A 141 17.36 -27.46 -10.01
C ASP A 141 17.03 -26.06 -9.41
N GLU A 142 16.79 -25.93 -8.09
CA GLU A 142 16.41 -24.66 -7.42
C GLU A 142 17.47 -23.52 -7.38
N LYS A 143 18.57 -23.58 -8.15
CA LYS A 143 19.60 -22.50 -8.22
C LYS A 143 19.04 -21.13 -8.66
N TRP A 144 17.84 -21.07 -9.23
CA TRP A 144 17.22 -19.85 -9.76
C TRP A 144 16.60 -18.93 -8.70
N ALA A 145 16.27 -19.42 -7.50
CA ALA A 145 15.63 -18.61 -6.46
C ALA A 145 16.54 -17.51 -5.88
N ASN A 146 17.84 -17.80 -5.73
CA ASN A 146 18.85 -16.80 -5.32
C ASN A 146 19.14 -15.75 -6.41
N ALA A 147 18.93 -16.08 -7.69
CA ALA A 147 19.05 -15.13 -8.78
C ALA A 147 17.83 -14.17 -8.85
N TYR A 148 16.63 -14.64 -8.48
CA TYR A 148 15.41 -13.82 -8.46
C TYR A 148 15.45 -12.76 -7.36
N TYR A 149 15.79 -13.12 -6.11
CA TYR A 149 15.93 -12.13 -5.02
C TYR A 149 16.95 -11.03 -5.34
N SER A 150 18.11 -11.39 -5.92
CA SER A 150 19.12 -10.41 -6.38
C SER A 150 18.66 -9.53 -7.56
N SER A 151 17.68 -9.99 -8.34
CA SER A 151 17.13 -9.23 -9.47
C SER A 151 16.03 -8.28 -9.00
N VAL A 152 15.18 -8.71 -8.06
CA VAL A 152 14.15 -7.88 -7.43
C VAL A 152 14.77 -6.77 -6.58
N ASP A 153 15.86 -7.06 -5.85
CA ASP A 153 16.61 -6.05 -5.09
C ASP A 153 17.19 -4.96 -6.01
N ARG A 154 17.66 -5.36 -7.20
CA ARG A 154 18.13 -4.42 -8.24
C ARG A 154 17.02 -3.57 -8.82
N ILE A 155 15.81 -4.12 -9.01
CA ILE A 155 14.65 -3.36 -9.48
C ILE A 155 14.17 -2.38 -8.41
N TYR A 156 14.09 -2.80 -7.14
CA TYR A 156 13.74 -1.91 -6.03
C TYR A 156 14.77 -0.79 -5.84
N LEU A 157 16.07 -1.11 -5.83
CA LEU A 157 17.14 -0.11 -5.75
C LEU A 157 17.21 0.81 -6.98
N ALA A 158 16.70 0.41 -8.14
CA ALA A 158 16.59 1.26 -9.32
C ALA A 158 15.36 2.19 -9.28
N LEU A 159 14.26 1.78 -8.62
CA LEU A 159 13.04 2.57 -8.49
C LEU A 159 13.09 3.58 -7.33
N VAL A 160 13.79 3.25 -6.24
CA VAL A 160 14.00 4.15 -5.08
C VAL A 160 14.58 5.53 -5.46
N PRO A 161 15.63 5.66 -6.30
CA PRO A 161 16.16 6.96 -6.73
C PRO A 161 15.19 7.75 -7.62
N ILE A 162 14.26 7.09 -8.33
CA ILE A 162 13.24 7.75 -9.14
C ILE A 162 12.14 8.34 -8.23
N TYR A 163 11.67 7.56 -7.25
CA TYR A 163 10.69 8.02 -6.27
C TYR A 163 11.24 9.15 -5.39
N THR A 164 12.49 9.04 -4.93
CA THR A 164 13.14 10.10 -4.12
C THR A 164 13.41 11.36 -4.92
N ARG A 165 13.80 11.30 -6.20
CA ARG A 165 13.92 12.50 -7.07
C ARG A 165 12.59 13.18 -7.33
N CYS A 166 11.50 12.42 -7.49
CA CYS A 166 10.16 12.98 -7.63
C CYS A 166 9.67 13.66 -6.35
N TRP A 167 9.99 13.08 -5.19
CA TRP A 167 9.66 13.64 -3.87
C TRP A 167 10.47 14.93 -3.60
N ASP A 168 11.77 14.92 -3.89
CA ASP A 168 12.68 16.08 -3.73
C ASP A 168 12.35 17.23 -4.72
N ALA A 169 11.83 16.91 -5.91
CA ALA A 169 11.31 17.89 -6.86
C ALA A 169 10.00 18.56 -6.38
N GLY A 170 9.15 17.84 -5.65
CA GLY A 170 7.93 18.38 -5.04
C GLY A 170 8.21 19.28 -3.83
N VAL A 171 9.30 19.03 -3.10
CA VAL A 171 9.68 19.82 -1.90
C VAL A 171 10.38 21.14 -2.29
N ARG A 172 11.05 21.21 -3.46
CA ARG A 172 11.87 22.38 -3.85
C ARG A 172 11.09 23.50 -4.55
N THR A 173 9.84 23.29 -4.96
CA THR A 173 9.03 24.32 -5.63
C THR A 173 7.99 24.90 -4.68
N ARG A 174 8.21 26.16 -4.28
CA ARG A 174 7.25 27.02 -3.53
C ARG A 174 6.06 27.52 -4.38
N THR A 175 5.70 26.80 -5.44
CA THR A 175 4.65 27.19 -6.40
C THR A 175 3.75 25.99 -6.73
N PRO A 176 2.45 26.21 -6.98
CA PRO A 176 1.51 25.12 -7.22
C PRO A 176 1.94 24.28 -8.44
N PRO A 177 1.94 22.94 -8.34
CA PRO A 177 2.39 22.10 -9.42
C PRO A 177 1.38 22.13 -10.57
N ASN A 178 1.81 22.55 -11.75
CA ASN A 178 1.08 22.27 -12.99
C ASN A 178 0.95 20.74 -13.13
N THR A 179 -0.29 20.26 -13.07
CA THR A 179 -0.71 18.84 -13.10
C THR A 179 -0.04 18.03 -14.22
N LEU A 180 0.34 18.68 -15.32
CA LEU A 180 1.03 18.08 -16.46
C LEU A 180 2.45 17.54 -16.14
N ARG A 181 3.19 18.13 -15.19
CA ARG A 181 4.55 17.64 -14.86
C ARG A 181 4.56 16.35 -14.05
N LEU A 182 3.56 16.14 -13.19
CA LEU A 182 3.39 14.91 -12.41
C LEU A 182 2.99 13.73 -13.31
N TYR A 183 2.14 13.98 -14.32
CA TYR A 183 1.78 12.98 -15.34
C TYR A 183 2.97 12.57 -16.22
N SER A 184 3.88 13.49 -16.56
CA SER A 184 5.09 13.14 -17.31
C SER A 184 6.08 12.28 -16.50
N CYS A 185 6.19 12.48 -15.18
CA CYS A 185 7.06 11.65 -14.34
C CYS A 185 6.50 10.23 -14.14
N THR A 186 5.18 10.08 -13.98
CA THR A 186 4.55 8.76 -13.94
C THR A 186 4.66 8.02 -15.26
N LYS A 187 4.51 8.71 -16.40
CA LYS A 187 4.76 8.12 -17.73
C LYS A 187 6.20 7.64 -17.93
N ALA A 188 7.19 8.32 -17.34
CA ALA A 188 8.60 7.90 -17.41
C ALA A 188 8.92 6.68 -16.53
N ALA A 189 8.08 6.36 -15.54
CA ALA A 189 8.26 5.19 -14.66
C ALA A 189 7.63 3.90 -15.23
N THR A 190 6.74 4.02 -16.22
CA THR A 190 6.04 2.90 -16.88
C THR A 190 6.50 2.65 -18.32
N GLY A 191 7.59 3.28 -18.77
CA GLY A 191 8.17 3.15 -20.10
C GLY A 191 9.41 2.27 -20.11
#